data_AF-A0A819AGT7-F1
#
_entry.id   AF-A0A819AGT7-F1
#
_cell.length_a   1.000
_cell.length_b   1.000
_cell.length_c   1.000
_cell.angle_alpha   90.00
_cell.angle_beta   90.00
_cell.angle_gamma   90.00
#
_symmetry.space_group_name_H-M   'P 1'
#
loop_
_entity.id
_entity.type
_entity.pdbx_description
1 polymer ?
#
loop_
_entity_poly.entity_id
_entity_poly.type
_entity_poly.pdbx_seq_one_letter_code
_entity_poly.pdbx_strand_id
1 'polypeptide(L)'
;MTSKSKTNLSSFSSIGHLSDLISQKTNNLSRPVTNTNNYESSISIDNIQKMTCSSPMRQQHSNLTVLDVYDEAALIGKDFERIIEAYGTETIRDLVPKVIRILELLELQAAKNEKEADEYIEMKTRIERLEAEKK
;
A
#
# COMPACT_ATOMS: atom_id res chain seq x y z
N MET A 1 7.63 17.75 73.10
CA MET A 1 7.04 16.60 72.39
C MET A 1 7.63 16.54 71.00
N THR A 2 8.32 15.42 70.70
CA THR A 2 8.44 14.70 69.40
C THR A 2 8.85 15.52 68.16
N SER A 3 10.06 15.42 67.60
CA SER A 3 10.77 14.31 66.93
C SER A 3 10.91 14.57 65.40
N LYS A 4 12.17 14.74 64.96
CA LYS A 4 12.83 14.35 63.69
C LYS A 4 12.00 14.30 62.38
N SER A 5 12.52 14.96 61.33
CA SER A 5 13.26 14.24 60.26
C SER A 5 14.02 15.18 59.31
N LYS A 6 15.29 14.87 59.07
CA LYS A 6 16.14 15.45 58.02
C LYS A 6 15.86 14.67 56.74
N THR A 7 15.72 15.35 55.60
CA THR A 7 16.05 14.74 54.31
C THR A 7 16.86 15.69 53.45
N ASN A 8 18.10 15.29 53.24
CA ASN A 8 19.02 15.74 52.20
C ASN A 8 18.29 15.87 50.85
N LEU A 9 18.40 17.02 50.21
CA LEU A 9 18.23 17.17 48.76
C LEU A 9 19.61 17.44 48.16
N SER A 10 20.50 16.46 48.34
CA SER A 10 21.71 16.32 47.54
C SER A 10 21.37 15.52 46.28
N SER A 11 21.75 16.09 45.12
CA SER A 11 21.85 15.44 43.80
C SER A 11 20.64 15.54 42.88
N PHE A 12 20.55 16.67 42.17
CA PHE A 12 20.00 16.70 40.82
C PHE A 12 20.98 16.00 39.86
N SER A 13 20.82 14.68 39.71
CA SER A 13 21.60 13.89 38.73
C SER A 13 20.70 12.89 37.99
N SER A 14 19.59 13.35 37.38
CA SER A 14 18.64 12.44 36.73
C SER A 14 18.29 12.77 35.26
N ILE A 15 19.09 13.58 34.57
CA ILE A 15 18.92 13.82 33.11
C ILE A 15 19.78 12.85 32.26
N GLY A 16 20.73 12.12 32.87
CA GLY A 16 21.59 11.16 32.16
C GLY A 16 20.96 9.81 31.81
N HIS A 17 19.77 9.48 32.31
CA HIS A 17 19.21 8.13 32.16
C HIS A 17 18.31 7.95 30.92
N LEU A 18 17.91 9.05 30.26
CA LEU A 18 17.07 9.01 29.06
C LEU A 18 17.88 8.83 27.77
N SER A 19 19.12 9.35 27.69
CA SER A 19 20.01 9.11 26.55
C SER A 19 20.36 7.63 26.41
N ASP A 20 20.61 6.97 27.55
CA ASP A 20 21.02 5.57 27.58
C ASP A 20 19.86 4.63 27.21
N LEU A 21 18.61 5.04 27.46
CA LEU A 21 17.42 4.29 27.06
C LEU A 21 17.13 4.43 25.55
N ILE A 22 17.46 5.59 24.95
CA ILE A 22 17.34 5.83 23.51
C ILE A 22 18.42 5.06 22.74
N SER A 23 19.67 5.03 23.23
CA SER A 23 20.76 4.26 22.63
C SER A 23 20.60 2.74 22.77
N GLN A 24 19.92 2.26 23.82
CA GLN A 24 19.65 0.82 23.96
C GLN A 24 18.54 0.30 23.02
N LYS A 25 17.64 1.16 22.52
CA LYS A 25 16.59 0.76 21.58
C LYS A 25 17.10 0.62 20.13
N THR A 26 18.27 1.16 19.81
CA THR A 26 18.86 1.09 18.45
C THR A 26 19.82 -0.08 18.23
N ASN A 27 20.12 -0.89 19.25
CA ASN A 27 21.14 -1.95 19.18
C ASN A 27 20.60 -3.40 19.18
N ASN A 28 19.29 -3.61 19.01
CA ASN A 28 18.71 -4.95 18.95
C ASN A 28 18.02 -5.26 17.61
N LEU A 29 18.70 -4.97 16.49
CA LEU A 29 18.35 -5.52 15.18
C LEU A 29 19.57 -6.08 14.43
N SER A 30 20.46 -6.79 15.13
CA SER A 30 21.37 -7.75 14.48
C SER A 30 20.86 -9.16 14.74
N ARG A 31 19.88 -9.60 13.93
CA ARG A 31 19.65 -11.03 13.75
C ARG A 31 20.77 -11.59 12.86
N PRO A 32 21.30 -12.79 13.14
CA PRO A 32 22.25 -13.43 12.26
C PRO A 32 21.58 -13.69 10.90
N VAL A 33 22.18 -13.15 9.84
CA VAL A 33 21.80 -13.40 8.45
C VAL A 33 22.09 -14.87 8.18
N THR A 34 21.05 -15.71 8.18
CA THR A 34 21.15 -17.04 7.59
C THR A 34 21.29 -16.87 6.08
N ASN A 35 22.45 -17.29 5.60
CA ASN A 35 22.82 -17.56 4.21
C ASN A 35 21.61 -17.85 3.30
N THR A 36 21.18 -16.85 2.53
CA THR A 36 20.27 -17.00 1.38
C THR A 36 21.09 -16.99 0.10
N ASN A 37 21.98 -17.98 -0.06
CA ASN A 37 22.52 -18.27 -1.39
C ASN A 37 21.43 -18.95 -2.22
N ASN A 38 21.15 -18.34 -3.38
CA ASN A 38 20.51 -18.92 -4.59
C ASN A 38 19.09 -18.46 -4.96
N TYR A 39 18.77 -17.16 -4.82
CA TYR A 39 17.65 -16.57 -5.59
C TYR A 39 17.98 -15.22 -6.24
N GLU A 40 19.26 -14.84 -6.34
CA GLU A 40 19.68 -13.77 -7.27
C GLU A 40 19.80 -14.32 -8.70
N SER A 41 18.71 -14.88 -9.22
CA SER A 41 18.45 -14.66 -10.63
C SER A 41 17.99 -13.22 -10.70
N SER A 42 18.88 -12.31 -11.08
CA SER A 42 18.56 -10.91 -11.33
C SER A 42 17.24 -10.84 -12.10
N ILE A 43 16.16 -10.42 -11.44
CA ILE A 43 14.94 -10.05 -12.13
C ILE A 43 15.33 -8.77 -12.88
N SER A 44 15.84 -8.90 -14.10
CA SER A 44 16.12 -7.75 -14.93
C SER A 44 14.81 -6.97 -15.04
N ILE A 45 14.85 -5.66 -14.85
CA ILE A 45 13.67 -4.82 -15.04
C ILE A 45 13.12 -5.03 -16.47
N ASP A 46 14.00 -5.35 -17.42
CA ASP A 46 13.67 -5.76 -18.78
C ASP A 46 12.80 -7.03 -18.85
N ASN A 47 12.97 -7.96 -17.89
CA ASN A 47 12.21 -9.20 -17.81
C ASN A 47 10.82 -8.99 -17.19
N ILE A 48 10.64 -8.01 -16.31
CA ILE A 48 9.30 -7.60 -15.82
C ILE A 48 8.48 -7.05 -16.98
N GLN A 49 9.13 -6.27 -17.85
CA GLN A 49 8.48 -5.69 -19.03
C GLN A 49 8.10 -6.73 -20.10
N LYS A 50 8.68 -7.94 -20.04
CA LYS A 50 8.27 -9.11 -20.85
C LYS A 50 7.16 -9.95 -20.20
N MET A 51 6.90 -9.73 -18.90
CA MET A 51 5.92 -10.46 -18.10
C MET A 51 4.60 -9.69 -17.95
N THR A 52 4.51 -8.48 -18.49
CA THR A 52 3.24 -7.76 -18.64
C THR A 52 2.39 -8.48 -19.68
N CYS A 53 1.17 -8.85 -19.29
CA CYS A 53 0.13 -9.38 -20.17
C CYS A 53 0.14 -8.62 -21.50
N SER A 54 0.10 -9.32 -22.63
CA SER A 54 0.13 -8.75 -23.99
C SER A 54 -1.15 -7.96 -24.37
N SER A 55 -1.85 -7.40 -23.39
CA SER A 55 -2.79 -6.32 -23.61
C SER A 55 -2.00 -5.02 -23.73
N PRO A 56 -2.34 -4.12 -24.66
CA PRO A 56 -1.63 -2.85 -24.82
C PRO A 56 -1.88 -1.93 -23.62
N MET A 57 -1.24 -2.19 -22.48
CA MET A 57 -1.16 -1.30 -21.31
C MET A 57 -0.18 -0.12 -21.58
N ARG A 58 -0.24 0.44 -22.78
CA ARG A 58 0.55 1.60 -23.25
C ARG A 58 -0.28 2.58 -24.05
N GLN A 59 -1.57 2.69 -23.77
CA GLN A 59 -2.39 3.74 -24.35
C GLN A 59 -3.16 4.34 -23.19
N GLN A 60 -3.03 5.67 -23.06
CA GLN A 60 -3.73 6.59 -22.15
C GLN A 60 -4.85 5.88 -21.39
N HIS A 61 -4.81 5.83 -20.05
CA HIS A 61 -5.92 5.28 -19.25
C HIS A 61 -7.19 6.08 -19.59
N SER A 62 -7.88 5.65 -20.63
CA SER A 62 -9.27 5.88 -20.90
C SER A 62 -9.98 5.39 -19.64
N ASN A 63 -10.56 6.33 -18.90
CA ASN A 63 -11.41 6.16 -17.72
C ASN A 63 -11.53 4.71 -17.25
N LEU A 64 -10.58 4.27 -16.42
CA LEU A 64 -10.65 2.95 -15.80
C LEU A 64 -11.92 2.89 -14.95
N THR A 65 -12.78 1.94 -15.27
CA THR A 65 -14.09 1.77 -14.64
C THR A 65 -14.02 0.75 -13.51
N VAL A 66 -15.05 0.75 -12.67
CA VAL A 66 -15.20 -0.29 -11.64
C VAL A 66 -15.32 -1.69 -12.28
N LEU A 67 -15.93 -1.81 -13.46
CA LEU A 67 -16.07 -3.07 -14.18
C LEU A 67 -14.71 -3.64 -14.61
N ASP A 68 -13.81 -2.77 -15.09
CA ASP A 68 -12.45 -3.19 -15.47
C ASP A 68 -11.69 -3.78 -14.27
N VAL A 69 -11.89 -3.24 -13.06
CA VAL A 69 -11.28 -3.78 -11.83
C VAL A 69 -11.82 -5.17 -11.50
N TYR A 70 -13.12 -5.42 -11.70
CA TYR A 70 -13.71 -6.73 -11.47
C TYR A 70 -13.21 -7.78 -12.46
N ASP A 71 -13.04 -7.42 -13.73
CA ASP A 71 -12.50 -8.31 -14.76
C ASP A 71 -11.04 -8.71 -14.45
N GLU A 72 -10.20 -7.74 -14.09
CA GLU A 72 -8.82 -8.00 -13.70
C GLU A 72 -8.72 -8.81 -12.40
N ALA A 73 -9.59 -8.52 -11.41
CA ALA A 73 -9.66 -9.30 -10.18
C ALA A 73 -9.99 -10.77 -10.44
N ALA A 74 -10.86 -11.06 -11.40
CA ALA A 74 -11.21 -12.43 -11.78
C ALA A 74 -10.02 -13.17 -12.42
N LEU A 75 -9.22 -12.49 -13.24
CA LEU A 75 -7.99 -13.07 -13.81
C LEU A 75 -6.97 -13.38 -12.70
N ILE A 76 -6.76 -12.45 -11.78
CA ILE A 76 -5.88 -12.64 -10.62
C ILE A 76 -6.35 -13.81 -9.74
N GLY A 77 -7.66 -13.93 -9.52
CA GLY A 77 -8.25 -15.05 -8.76
C GLY A 77 -7.93 -16.41 -9.38
N LYS A 78 -8.06 -16.54 -10.71
CA LYS A 78 -7.67 -17.76 -11.43
C LYS A 78 -6.18 -18.08 -11.31
N ASP A 79 -5.33 -17.07 -11.28
CA ASP A 79 -3.89 -17.26 -11.09
C ASP A 79 -3.58 -17.79 -9.69
N PHE A 80 -4.28 -17.27 -8.68
CA PHE A 80 -4.19 -17.81 -7.32
C PHE A 80 -4.69 -19.24 -7.23
N GLU A 81 -5.80 -19.60 -7.89
CA GLU A 81 -6.27 -20.98 -7.97
C GLU A 81 -5.19 -21.91 -8.55
N ARG A 82 -4.58 -21.54 -9.68
CA ARG A 82 -3.48 -22.32 -10.29
C ARG A 82 -2.27 -22.46 -9.36
N ILE A 83 -1.93 -21.42 -8.61
CA ILE A 83 -0.82 -21.47 -7.65
C ILE A 83 -1.17 -22.37 -6.46
N ILE A 84 -2.41 -22.29 -5.94
CA ILE A 84 -2.88 -23.16 -4.86
C ILE A 84 -2.85 -24.62 -5.31
N GLU A 85 -3.32 -24.92 -6.51
CA GLU A 85 -3.29 -26.28 -7.07
C GLU A 85 -1.88 -26.84 -7.17
N ALA A 86 -0.89 -26.02 -7.53
CA ALA A 86 0.49 -26.47 -7.74
C ALA A 86 1.34 -26.51 -6.46
N TYR A 87 1.14 -25.57 -5.53
CA TYR A 87 2.05 -25.34 -4.39
C TYR A 87 1.35 -25.33 -3.02
N GLY A 88 0.03 -25.52 -2.98
CA GLY A 88 -0.76 -25.46 -1.76
C GLY A 88 -1.08 -24.04 -1.29
N THR A 89 -2.09 -23.94 -0.43
CA THR A 89 -2.68 -22.66 0.02
C THR A 89 -1.75 -21.77 0.83
N GLU A 90 -0.82 -22.38 1.58
CA GLU A 90 0.10 -21.65 2.47
C GLU A 90 1.00 -20.68 1.72
N THR A 91 1.29 -20.97 0.44
CA THR A 91 2.18 -20.16 -0.41
C THR A 91 1.64 -18.75 -0.63
N ILE A 92 0.31 -18.56 -0.66
CA ILE A 92 -0.31 -17.26 -0.95
C ILE A 92 -1.14 -16.70 0.20
N ARG A 93 -1.27 -17.43 1.31
CA ARG A 93 -2.13 -17.07 2.46
C ARG A 93 -1.94 -15.62 2.91
N ASP A 94 -0.70 -15.15 2.96
CA ASP A 94 -0.37 -13.81 3.43
C ASP A 94 -0.33 -12.77 2.28
N LEU A 95 -0.40 -13.21 1.03
CA LEU A 95 -0.42 -12.37 -0.18
C LEU A 95 -1.85 -12.00 -0.60
N VAL A 96 -2.76 -12.98 -0.59
CA VAL A 96 -4.17 -12.79 -1.02
C VAL A 96 -4.84 -11.60 -0.33
N PRO A 97 -4.75 -11.43 1.01
CA PRO A 97 -5.37 -10.29 1.68
C PRO A 97 -4.79 -8.94 1.25
N LYS A 98 -3.50 -8.89 0.88
CA LYS A 98 -2.86 -7.65 0.41
C LYS A 98 -3.34 -7.29 -0.99
N VAL A 99 -3.51 -8.29 -1.85
CA VAL A 99 -4.01 -8.08 -3.22
C VAL A 99 -5.49 -7.68 -3.21
N ILE A 100 -6.32 -8.32 -2.37
CA ILE A 100 -7.70 -7.87 -2.12
C ILE A 100 -7.69 -6.40 -1.70
N ARG A 101 -6.84 -6.02 -0.74
CA ARG A 101 -6.78 -4.63 -0.27
C ARG A 101 -6.45 -3.63 -1.39
N ILE A 102 -5.56 -4.00 -2.30
CA ILE A 102 -5.20 -3.15 -3.44
C ILE A 102 -6.37 -3.05 -4.43
N LEU A 103 -7.05 -4.16 -4.71
CA LEU A 103 -8.22 -4.18 -5.60
C LEU A 103 -9.38 -3.33 -5.03
N GLU A 104 -9.63 -3.40 -3.72
CA GLU A 104 -10.61 -2.52 -3.05
C GLU A 104 -10.26 -1.04 -3.18
N LEU A 105 -8.98 -0.68 -3.01
CA LEU A 105 -8.52 0.70 -3.16
C LEU A 105 -8.64 1.17 -4.61
N LEU A 106 -8.39 0.28 -5.57
CA LEU A 106 -8.51 0.58 -6.99
C LEU A 106 -9.98 0.77 -7.38
N GLU A 107 -10.88 -0.08 -6.90
CA GLU A 107 -12.33 0.07 -7.08
C GLU A 107 -12.82 1.41 -6.54
N LEU A 108 -12.41 1.79 -5.33
CA LEU A 108 -12.78 3.08 -4.75
C LEU A 108 -12.30 4.25 -5.61
N GLN A 109 -11.07 4.16 -6.14
CA GLN A 109 -10.53 5.21 -7.00
C GLN A 109 -11.22 5.25 -8.36
N ALA A 110 -11.58 4.10 -8.94
CA ALA A 110 -12.32 3.98 -10.19
C ALA A 110 -13.71 4.62 -10.05
N ALA A 111 -14.47 4.21 -9.02
CA ALA A 111 -15.80 4.76 -8.73
C ALA A 111 -15.76 6.27 -8.48
N LYS A 112 -14.74 6.74 -7.76
CA LYS A 112 -14.53 8.17 -7.52
C LYS A 112 -14.27 8.92 -8.83
N ASN A 113 -13.41 8.39 -9.69
CA ASN A 113 -13.10 9.02 -10.98
C ASN A 113 -14.31 9.09 -11.89
N GLU A 114 -15.13 8.02 -11.96
CA GLU A 114 -16.39 8.01 -12.71
C GLU A 114 -17.32 9.11 -12.23
N LYS A 115 -17.51 9.22 -10.91
CA LYS A 115 -18.34 10.27 -10.31
C LYS A 115 -17.82 11.67 -10.63
N GLU A 116 -16.51 11.90 -10.50
CA GLU A 116 -15.91 13.20 -10.81
C GLU A 116 -16.05 13.54 -12.31
N ALA A 117 -15.96 12.53 -13.19
CA ALA A 117 -16.18 12.70 -14.62
C ALA A 117 -17.65 13.07 -14.92
N ASP A 118 -18.61 12.42 -14.27
CA ASP A 118 -20.04 12.73 -14.40
C ASP A 118 -20.36 14.15 -13.93
N GLU A 119 -19.85 14.55 -12.76
CA GLU A 119 -20.00 15.92 -12.22
C GLU A 119 -19.38 16.96 -13.16
N TYR A 120 -18.21 16.66 -13.74
CA TYR A 120 -17.57 17.53 -14.72
C TYR A 120 -18.42 17.70 -15.99
N ILE A 121 -18.99 16.60 -16.51
CA ILE A 121 -19.87 16.63 -17.68
C ILE A 121 -21.15 17.43 -17.38
N GLU A 122 -21.75 17.24 -16.19
CA GLU A 122 -22.93 17.99 -15.76
C GLU A 122 -22.65 19.50 -15.69
N MET A 123 -21.56 19.90 -15.02
CA MET A 123 -21.16 21.31 -14.93
C MET A 123 -20.94 21.91 -16.32
N LYS A 124 -20.20 21.21 -17.19
CA LYS A 124 -19.92 21.67 -18.55
C LYS A 124 -21.22 21.88 -19.33
N THR A 125 -22.14 20.91 -19.27
CA THR A 125 -23.46 20.99 -19.91
C THR A 125 -24.26 22.17 -19.37
N ARG A 126 -24.19 22.43 -18.06
CA ARG A 126 -24.89 23.57 -17.44
C ARG A 126 -24.33 24.91 -17.93
N ILE A 127 -23.01 25.03 -18.07
CA ILE A 127 -22.35 26.22 -18.62
C ILE A 127 -22.80 26.45 -20.06
N GLU A 128 -22.72 25.43 -20.91
CA GLU A 128 -23.12 25.51 -22.32
C GLU A 128 -24.59 25.96 -22.48
N ARG A 129 -25.49 25.41 -21.67
CA ARG A 129 -26.91 25.81 -21.65
C ARG A 129 -27.10 27.27 -21.24
N LEU A 130 -26.40 27.73 -20.20
CA LEU A 130 -26.48 29.12 -19.72
C LEU A 130 -25.89 30.11 -20.73
N GLU A 131 -24.83 29.74 -21.43
CA GLU A 131 -24.26 30.55 -22.51
C GLU A 131 -25.21 30.67 -23.71
N ALA A 132 -25.94 29.59 -24.02
CA ALA A 132 -26.96 29.60 -25.07
C ALA A 132 -28.17 30.50 -24.72
N GLU A 133 -28.59 30.55 -23.46
CA GLU A 133 -29.69 31.41 -22.99
C GLU A 133 -29.34 32.92 -22.97
N LYS A 134 -28.05 33.28 -23.04
CA LYS A 134 -27.58 34.68 -23.06
C LYS A 134 -27.49 35.31 -24.45
N LYS A 135 -27.68 34.52 -25.51
CA LYS A 135 -27.74 34.98 -26.91
C LYS A 135 -29.17 35.24 -27.34
#